data_AF-A0A9E5WIX7-F1
#
_entry.id   AF-A0A9E5WIX7-F1
#
_cell.length_a   1.000
_cell.length_b   1.000
_cell.length_c   1.000
_cell.angle_alpha   90.00
_cell.angle_beta   90.00
_cell.angle_gamma   90.00
#
_symmetry.space_group_name_H-M   'P 1'
#
loop_
_entity.id
_entity.type
_entity.pdbx_description
1 polymer ?
#
loop_
_entity_poly.entity_id
_entity_poly.type
_entity_poly.pdbx_seq_one_letter_code
_entity_poly.pdbx_strand_id
1 'polypeptide(L)' 'MRYSTSAHTRFYHRFHVVWVTKYRYKILQGAVRERIREIIRQTCAEMGVHIVRGVLARDHV' A
#
# COMPACT_ATOMS: atom_id res chain seq x y z
N MET A 1 6.97 18.21 -10.97
CA MET A 1 5.82 17.35 -10.55
C MET A 1 5.33 16.59 -11.77
N ARG A 2 5.19 15.26 -11.70
CA ARG A 2 4.72 14.44 -12.82
C ARG A 2 3.23 14.14 -12.63
N TYR A 3 2.40 14.62 -13.55
CA TYR A 3 0.96 14.39 -13.59
C TYR A 3 0.64 13.18 -14.47
N SER A 4 -0.42 12.45 -14.12
CA SER A 4 -0.99 11.39 -14.95
C SER A 4 -2.12 11.97 -15.81
N THR A 5 -2.38 11.34 -16.96
CA THR A 5 -3.38 11.81 -17.92
C THR A 5 -4.28 10.66 -18.36
N SER A 6 -5.57 10.93 -18.47
CA SER A 6 -6.58 10.11 -19.17
C SER A 6 -7.06 10.88 -20.41
N ALA A 7 -7.99 10.32 -21.18
CA ALA A 7 -8.49 10.90 -22.44
C ALA A 7 -8.92 12.37 -22.31
N HIS A 8 -9.53 12.75 -21.19
CA HIS A 8 -10.07 14.11 -20.99
C HIS A 8 -9.70 14.73 -19.63
N THR A 9 -8.77 14.13 -18.89
CA THR A 9 -8.45 14.57 -17.52
C THR A 9 -6.96 14.48 -17.24
N ARG A 10 -6.38 15.53 -16.64
CA ARG A 10 -5.07 15.47 -16.00
C ARG A 10 -5.24 15.42 -14.49
N PHE A 11 -4.53 14.53 -13.84
CA PHE A 11 -4.70 14.31 -12.40
C PHE A 11 -3.39 14.00 -11.70
N TYR A 12 -3.41 14.21 -10.38
CA TYR A 12 -2.32 13.90 -9.49
C TYR A 12 -2.90 13.48 -8.14
N HIS A 13 -3.14 12.18 -8.01
CA HIS A 13 -3.75 11.61 -6.82
C HIS A 13 -2.69 10.90 -5.99
N ARG A 14 -2.59 11.28 -4.72
CA ARG A 14 -1.74 10.65 -3.72
C ARG A 14 -2.56 10.48 -2.45
N PHE A 15 -2.53 9.29 -1.89
CA PHE A 15 -3.27 8.95 -0.69
C PHE A 15 -2.31 8.42 0.36
N HIS A 16 -2.60 8.71 1.62
CA HIS A 16 -2.00 8.04 2.76
C HIS A 16 -3.05 7.11 3.36
N VAL A 17 -2.90 5.82 3.09
CA VAL A 17 -3.83 4.78 3.54
C VAL A 17 -3.17 4.06 4.70
N VAL A 18 -3.88 3.97 5.83
CA VAL A 18 -3.40 3.29 7.04
C VAL A 18 -4.49 2.35 7.52
N TRP A 19 -4.11 1.14 7.92
CA TRP A 19 -5.01 0.19 8.58
C TRP A 19 -4.30 -0.59 9.67
N VAL A 20 -5.09 -1.12 10.60
CA VAL A 20 -4.60 -1.84 11.77
C VAL A 20 -5.05 -3.28 11.75
N THR A 21 -4.29 -4.16 12.42
CA THR A 21 -4.72 -5.53 12.68
C THR A 21 -5.95 -5.55 13.58
N LYS A 22 -6.76 -6.60 13.48
CA LYS A 22 -7.91 -6.79 14.38
C LYS A 22 -7.42 -6.79 15.83
N TYR A 23 -8.08 -6.00 16.68
CA TYR A 23 -7.69 -5.77 18.08
C TYR A 23 -6.27 -5.21 18.28
N ARG A 24 -5.65 -4.68 17.21
CA ARG A 24 -4.30 -4.09 17.24
C ARG A 24 -3.21 -5.07 17.68
N TYR A 25 -3.42 -6.37 17.43
CA TYR A 25 -2.43 -7.39 17.72
C TYR A 25 -1.15 -7.20 16.90
N LYS A 26 0.00 -7.38 17.54
CA LYS A 26 1.33 -7.17 16.96
C LYS A 26 1.80 -8.36 16.11
N ILE A 27 0.96 -8.81 15.18
CA ILE A 27 1.18 -10.03 14.38
C ILE A 27 1.98 -9.81 13.08
N LEU A 28 2.20 -8.57 12.66
CA LEU A 28 2.88 -8.23 11.41
C LEU A 28 4.41 -8.29 11.58
N GLN A 29 4.93 -9.48 11.84
CA GLN A 29 6.35 -9.74 12.06
C GLN A 29 6.80 -11.08 11.45
N GLY A 30 8.10 -11.26 11.29
CA GLY A 30 8.69 -12.47 10.70
C GLY A 30 8.08 -12.81 9.33
N ALA A 31 7.76 -14.08 9.12
CA ALA A 31 7.19 -14.59 7.86
C ALA A 31 5.86 -13.91 7.48
N VAL A 32 5.02 -13.54 8.45
CA VAL A 32 3.74 -12.87 8.19
C VAL A 32 3.97 -11.50 7.53
N ARG A 33 4.97 -10.75 8.01
CA ARG A 33 5.31 -9.44 7.46
C ARG A 33 5.79 -9.52 6.01
N GLU A 34 6.68 -10.47 5.73
CA GLU A 34 7.21 -10.65 4.36
C GLU A 34 6.11 -11.08 3.40
N ARG A 35 5.26 -12.03 3.80
CA ARG A 35 4.16 -12.47 2.95
C ARG A 35 3.13 -11.36 2.68
N ILE A 36 2.79 -10.55 3.68
CA ILE A 36 1.87 -9.41 3.50
C ILE A 36 2.47 -8.37 2.56
N ARG A 37 3.77 -8.09 2.68
CA ARG A 37 4.47 -7.17 1.78
C ARG A 37 4.39 -7.64 0.32
N GLU A 38 4.61 -8.94 0.07
CA GLU A 38 4.47 -9.51 -1.27
C GLU A 38 3.06 -9.33 -1.82
N ILE A 39 2.04 -9.71 -1.03
CA ILE A 39 0.63 -9.61 -1.42
C ILE A 39 0.27 -8.15 -1.77
N ILE A 40 0.61 -7.19 -0.90
CA ILE A 40 0.33 -5.77 -1.15
C ILE A 40 0.97 -5.30 -2.46
N ARG A 41 2.24 -5.64 -2.70
CA ARG A 41 2.95 -5.23 -3.92
C ARG A 41 2.34 -5.86 -5.17
N GLN A 42 1.99 -7.14 -5.10
CA GLN A 42 1.35 -7.85 -6.20
C GLN A 42 -0.01 -7.23 -6.53
N THR A 43 -0.89 -7.08 -5.53
CA THR A 43 -2.22 -6.50 -5.73
C THR A 43 -2.14 -5.06 -6.26
N CYS A 44 -1.23 -4.23 -5.73
CA CYS A 44 -1.04 -2.89 -6.28
C CYS A 44 -0.55 -2.91 -7.74
N ALA A 45 0.34 -3.83 -8.10
CA ALA A 45 0.81 -3.97 -9.48
C ALA A 45 -0.33 -4.40 -10.43
N GLU A 46 -1.14 -5.38 -10.02
CA GLU A 46 -2.32 -5.85 -10.77
C GLU A 46 -3.35 -4.74 -10.97
N MET A 47 -3.55 -3.88 -9.96
CA MET A 47 -4.47 -2.74 -10.03
C MET A 47 -3.88 -1.49 -10.72
N GLY A 48 -2.61 -1.52 -11.14
CA GLY A 48 -1.92 -0.36 -11.71
C GLY A 48 -1.68 0.78 -10.70
N VAL A 49 -1.69 0.47 -9.40
CA VAL A 49 -1.46 1.44 -8.31
C VAL A 49 0.03 1.56 -8.05
N HIS A 50 0.54 2.79 -8.09
CA HIS A 50 1.95 3.08 -7.79
C HIS A 50 2.16 3.33 -6.29
N ILE A 51 2.92 2.44 -5.63
CA ILE A 51 3.34 2.62 -4.24
C ILE A 51 4.53 3.60 -4.20
N VAL A 52 4.31 4.78 -3.62
CA VAL A 52 5.36 5.81 -3.45
C VAL A 52 6.26 5.49 -2.24
N ARG A 53 5.64 5.13 -1.12
CA ARG A 53 6.28 4.69 0.14
C ARG A 53 5.35 3.73 0.85
N GLY A 54 5.89 2.81 1.63
CA GLY A 54 5.12 1.90 2.46
C GLY A 54 5.91 1.45 3.69
N VAL A 55 5.24 1.37 4.83
CA VAL A 55 5.81 0.91 6.10
C VAL A 55 4.91 -0.21 6.63
N LEU A 56 5.51 -1.32 7.06
CA LEU A 56 4.81 -2.34 7.83
C LEU A 56 5.39 -2.32 9.24
N ALA A 57 4.61 -1.75 10.16
CA ALA A 57 4.85 -1.84 11.60
C ALA A 57 4.29 -3.16 12.14
N ARG A 58 4.40 -3.40 13.46
CA ARG A 58 3.99 -4.68 14.06
C ARG A 58 2.47 -4.89 14.07
N ASP A 59 1.69 -3.82 14.11
CA ASP A 59 0.23 -3.81 14.28
C ASP A 59 -0.51 -3.00 13.21
N HIS A 60 0.19 -2.30 12.34
CA HIS A 60 -0.40 -1.46 11.29
C HIS A 60 0.47 -1.40 10.04
N VAL A 61 -0.18 -1.01 8.95
CA VAL A 61 0.42 -0.67 7.65
C VAL A 61 -0.05 0.72 7.28
#